data_AF-A0A535FF14-F1
#
_entry.id   AF-A0A535FF14-F1
#
_cell.length_a   1.000
_cell.length_b   1.000
_cell.length_c   1.000
_cell.angle_alpha   90.00
_cell.angle_beta   90.00
_cell.angle_gamma   90.00
#
_symmetry.space_group_name_H-M   'P 1'
#
loop_
_entity.id
_entity.type
_entity.pdbx_description
1 polymer ?
#
loop_
_entity_poly.entity_id
_entity_poly.type
_entity_poly.pdbx_seq_one_letter_code
_entity_poly.pdbx_strand_id
1 'polypeptide(L)'
;MIECLHSMAPTDEELLRYALDDETLATDVQEHLEQCGICQRRLAIYQRTNNFLLAKLYRSRCPEVTTLSHYCAELLPANQTISITEHLAVCPLCTAEVAETRSVLASFEPCASLSLGNVWHQH
;
A
#
# COMPACT_ATOMS: atom_id res chain seq x y z
N MET A 1 6.90 21.77 -24.29
CA MET A 1 6.27 20.45 -24.12
C MET A 1 6.05 19.90 -25.52
N ILE A 2 6.48 18.66 -25.82
CA ILE A 2 6.31 18.09 -27.17
C ILE A 2 4.88 17.53 -27.24
N GLU A 3 4.12 17.98 -28.23
CA GLU A 3 2.73 17.62 -28.42
C GLU A 3 2.58 16.71 -29.65
N CYS A 4 1.66 15.75 -29.56
CA CYS A 4 1.28 14.91 -30.70
C CYS A 4 -0.03 15.43 -31.26
N LEU A 5 -0.05 15.78 -32.54
CA LEU A 5 -1.24 16.33 -33.22
C LEU A 5 -2.11 15.26 -33.88
N HIS A 6 -1.84 13.97 -33.62
CA HIS A 6 -2.63 12.87 -34.15
C HIS A 6 -3.99 12.84 -33.47
N SER A 7 -5.07 12.56 -34.20
CA SER A 7 -6.43 12.53 -33.64
C SER A 7 -6.61 11.49 -32.53
N MET A 8 -5.84 10.39 -32.59
CA MET A 8 -5.81 9.32 -31.58
C MET A 8 -4.73 9.53 -30.51
N ALA A 9 -4.11 10.71 -30.44
CA ALA A 9 -3.19 11.00 -29.35
C ALA A 9 -3.97 11.09 -28.03
N PRO A 10 -3.57 10.35 -26.98
CA PRO A 10 -4.25 10.45 -25.70
C PRO A 10 -4.10 11.86 -25.14
N THR A 11 -5.17 12.34 -24.53
CA THR A 11 -5.19 13.56 -23.72
C THR A 11 -4.32 13.39 -22.48
N ASP A 12 -3.93 14.51 -21.86
CA ASP A 12 -3.18 14.46 -20.59
C ASP A 12 -3.98 13.77 -19.48
N GLU A 13 -5.31 13.94 -19.48
CA GLU A 13 -6.19 13.29 -18.50
C GLU A 13 -6.22 11.78 -18.67
N GLU A 14 -6.35 11.28 -19.91
CA GLU A 14 -6.28 9.84 -20.20
C GLU A 14 -4.92 9.24 -19.82
N LEU A 15 -3.82 9.94 -20.14
CA LEU A 15 -2.49 9.51 -19.73
C LEU A 15 -2.32 9.49 -18.21
N LEU A 16 -2.92 10.44 -17.50
CA LEU A 16 -2.90 10.47 -16.04
C LEU A 16 -3.66 9.28 -15.45
N ARG A 17 -4.93 9.06 -15.86
CA ARG A 17 -5.73 7.93 -15.34
C ARG A 17 -5.08 6.59 -15.65
N TYR A 18 -4.54 6.42 -16.86
CA TYR A 18 -3.76 5.23 -17.22
C TYR A 18 -2.49 5.08 -16.37
N ALA A 19 -1.73 6.16 -16.14
CA ALA A 19 -0.47 6.08 -15.39
C ALA A 19 -0.61 5.93 -13.88
N LEU A 20 -1.72 6.39 -13.30
CA LEU A 20 -1.95 6.43 -11.85
C LEU A 20 -2.81 5.25 -11.39
N ASP A 21 -3.88 4.95 -12.13
CA ASP A 21 -4.93 4.01 -11.74
C ASP A 21 -4.98 2.75 -12.60
N ASP A 22 -4.09 2.63 -13.60
CA ASP A 22 -4.08 1.55 -14.62
C ASP A 22 -5.42 1.44 -15.38
N GLU A 23 -6.13 2.57 -15.52
CA GLU A 23 -7.42 2.61 -16.21
C GLU A 23 -7.22 2.39 -17.71
N THR A 24 -7.94 1.42 -18.28
CA THR A 24 -7.81 1.03 -19.68
C THR A 24 -8.11 2.17 -20.66
N LEU A 25 -7.21 2.38 -21.62
CA LEU A 25 -7.43 3.28 -22.76
C LEU A 25 -8.30 2.61 -23.83
N ALA A 26 -8.94 3.43 -24.67
CA ALA A 26 -9.59 2.93 -25.88
C ALA A 26 -8.57 2.24 -26.79
N THR A 27 -8.99 1.19 -27.51
CA THR A 27 -8.09 0.33 -28.31
C THR A 27 -7.27 1.11 -29.33
N ASP A 28 -7.89 2.05 -30.04
CA ASP A 28 -7.25 2.92 -31.04
C ASP A 28 -6.21 3.88 -30.42
N VAL A 29 -6.54 4.44 -29.26
CA VAL A 29 -5.63 5.29 -28.48
C VAL A 29 -4.45 4.47 -27.95
N GLN A 30 -4.69 3.24 -27.50
CA GLN A 30 -3.64 2.33 -27.05
C GLN A 30 -2.71 1.93 -28.19
N GLU A 31 -3.25 1.53 -29.35
CA GLU A 31 -2.47 1.22 -30.55
C GLU A 31 -1.60 2.42 -30.97
N HIS A 32 -2.14 3.63 -30.94
CA HIS A 32 -1.39 4.85 -31.21
C HIS A 32 -0.26 5.04 -30.19
N LEU A 33 -0.55 4.90 -28.89
CA LEU A 33 0.44 5.05 -27.82
C LEU A 33 1.60 4.05 -27.97
N GLU A 34 1.32 2.81 -28.35
CA GLU A 34 2.33 1.77 -28.58
C GLU A 34 3.26 2.07 -29.77
N GLN A 35 2.80 2.87 -30.74
CA GLN A 35 3.56 3.20 -31.96
C GLN A 35 4.15 4.63 -31.94
N CYS A 36 3.64 5.52 -31.09
CA CYS A 36 4.01 6.92 -31.08
C CYS A 36 5.03 7.27 -29.98
N GLY A 37 6.29 7.49 -30.37
CA GLY A 37 7.35 7.88 -29.44
C GLY A 37 7.13 9.22 -28.71
N ILE A 38 6.27 10.12 -29.22
CA ILE A 38 5.89 11.36 -28.50
C ILE A 38 4.97 11.02 -27.33
N CYS A 39 3.92 10.24 -27.57
CA CYS A 39 2.95 9.86 -26.55
C CYS A 39 3.58 8.94 -25.49
N GLN A 40 4.51 8.05 -25.89
CA GLN A 40 5.30 7.25 -24.94
C GLN A 40 6.15 8.12 -24.01
N ARG A 41 6.78 9.18 -24.54
CA ARG A 41 7.55 10.12 -23.71
C ARG A 41 6.65 10.90 -22.75
N ARG A 42 5.46 11.31 -23.19
CA ARG A 42 4.46 11.97 -22.32
C ARG A 42 4.04 11.04 -21.18
N LEU A 43 3.67 9.80 -21.50
CA LEU A 43 3.33 8.77 -20.51
C LEU A 43 4.47 8.55 -19.50
N ALA A 44 5.71 8.38 -19.99
CA ALA A 44 6.87 8.15 -19.14
C ALA A 44 7.12 9.29 -18.13
N ILE A 45 6.77 10.54 -18.48
CA ILE A 45 6.85 11.69 -17.57
C ILE A 45 5.85 11.52 -16.43
N TYR A 46 4.59 11.16 -16.74
CA TYR A 46 3.57 10.93 -15.72
C TYR A 46 3.92 9.76 -14.81
N GLN A 47 4.32 8.61 -15.38
CA GLN A 47 4.74 7.44 -14.61
C GLN A 47 5.95 7.74 -13.71
N ARG A 48 6.97 8.44 -14.22
CA ARG A 48 8.14 8.82 -13.40
C ARG A 48 7.75 9.74 -12.25
N THR A 49 6.86 10.70 -12.52
CA THR A 49 6.37 11.63 -11.51
C THR A 49 5.55 10.90 -10.44
N ASN A 50 4.62 10.04 -10.85
CA ASN A 50 3.83 9.23 -9.94
C ASN A 50 4.73 8.34 -9.05
N ASN A 51 5.68 7.62 -9.65
CA ASN A 51 6.63 6.78 -8.93
C ASN A 51 7.48 7.57 -7.93
N PHE A 52 7.93 8.77 -8.31
CA PHE A 52 8.66 9.65 -7.40
C PHE A 52 7.81 10.09 -6.22
N LEU A 53 6.56 10.50 -6.48
CA LEU A 53 5.63 10.93 -5.43
C LEU A 53 5.28 9.76 -4.50
N LEU A 54 4.99 8.58 -5.03
CA LEU A 54 4.76 7.38 -4.22
C LEU A 54 5.99 7.06 -3.37
N ALA A 55 7.19 7.03 -3.95
CA ALA A 55 8.42 6.75 -3.22
C ALA A 55 8.73 7.75 -2.09
N LYS A 56 8.21 8.98 -2.17
CA LYS A 56 8.46 10.04 -1.18
C LYS A 56 7.32 10.27 -0.20
N LEU A 57 6.09 10.04 -0.63
CA LEU A 57 4.89 10.44 0.11
C LEU A 57 4.11 9.23 0.61
N TYR A 58 4.19 8.08 -0.07
CA TYR A 58 3.49 6.87 0.37
C TYR A 58 3.94 6.50 1.78
N ARG A 59 2.98 6.48 2.71
CA ARG A 59 3.19 6.18 4.14
C ARG A 59 4.24 7.06 4.85
N SER A 60 4.63 8.20 4.28
CA SER A 60 5.66 9.09 4.85
C SER A 60 5.36 9.63 6.26
N ARG A 61 4.08 9.64 6.65
CA ARG A 61 3.60 10.03 7.99
C ARG A 61 3.00 8.87 8.79
N CYS A 62 3.01 7.66 8.23
CA CYS A 62 2.52 6.47 8.93
C CYS A 62 3.58 6.03 9.96
N PRO A 63 3.15 5.46 11.09
CA PRO A 63 4.06 4.77 11.99
C PRO A 63 4.78 3.61 11.28
N GLU A 64 5.97 3.27 11.78
CA GLU A 64 6.68 2.07 11.34
C GLU A 64 5.83 0.80 11.55
N VAL A 65 5.94 -0.15 10.64
CA VAL A 65 5.20 -1.42 10.65
C VAL A 65 5.40 -2.19 11.96
N THR A 66 6.62 -2.15 12.52
CA THR A 66 6.95 -2.77 13.81
C THR A 66 6.19 -2.12 14.98
N THR A 67 6.02 -0.80 14.95
CA THR A 67 5.21 -0.07 15.95
C THR A 67 3.74 -0.46 15.85
N LEU A 68 3.19 -0.58 14.64
CA LEU A 68 1.82 -1.06 14.43
C LEU A 68 1.65 -2.51 14.91
N SER A 69 2.65 -3.36 14.69
CA SER A 69 2.64 -4.75 15.18
C SER A 69 2.63 -4.83 16.70
N HIS A 70 3.47 -4.04 17.38
CA HIS A 70 3.47 -3.93 18.84
C HIS A 70 2.15 -3.34 19.37
N TYR A 71 1.55 -2.38 18.67
CA TYR A 71 0.23 -1.86 19.02
C TYR A 71 -0.82 -2.97 18.96
N CYS A 72 -0.79 -3.82 17.93
CA CYS A 72 -1.71 -4.96 17.79
C CYS A 72 -1.53 -6.02 18.88
N ALA A 73 -0.28 -6.24 19.32
CA ALA A 73 0.07 -7.18 20.38
C ALA A 73 -0.03 -6.59 21.80
N GLU A 74 -0.51 -5.33 21.95
CA GLU A 74 -0.61 -4.63 23.24
C GLU A 74 0.73 -4.46 23.97
N LEU A 75 1.83 -4.36 23.23
CA LEU A 75 3.21 -4.26 23.76
C LEU A 75 3.75 -2.82 23.82
N LEU A 76 2.96 -1.83 23.40
CA LEU A 76 3.37 -0.43 23.43
C LEU A 76 3.15 0.22 24.80
N PRO A 77 4.04 1.13 25.23
CA PRO A 77 3.78 1.96 26.41
C PRO A 77 2.60 2.91 26.15
N ALA A 78 1.89 3.29 27.22
CA ALA A 78 0.62 4.03 27.14
C ALA A 78 0.68 5.31 26.28
N ASN A 79 1.78 6.06 26.34
CA ASN A 79 1.97 7.27 25.54
C ASN A 79 2.05 6.98 24.02
N GLN A 80 2.69 5.88 23.63
CA GLN A 80 2.75 5.47 22.22
C GLN A 80 1.41 4.90 21.76
N THR A 81 0.71 4.15 22.61
CA THR A 81 -0.64 3.65 22.33
C THR A 81 -1.62 4.78 22.02
N ILE A 82 -1.58 5.88 22.77
CA ILE A 82 -2.42 7.07 22.50
C ILE A 82 -2.10 7.65 21.12
N SER A 83 -0.83 7.89 20.82
CA SER A 83 -0.40 8.47 19.54
C SER A 83 -0.78 7.59 18.34
N ILE A 84 -0.66 6.27 18.44
CA ILE A 84 -1.11 5.35 17.39
C ILE A 84 -2.63 5.40 17.25
N THR A 85 -3.37 5.41 18.36
CA THR A 85 -4.84 5.48 18.32
C THR A 85 -5.34 6.76 17.63
N GLU A 86 -4.71 7.91 17.91
CA GLU A 86 -4.97 9.17 17.21
C GLU A 86 -4.66 9.09 15.71
N HIS A 87 -3.56 8.45 15.33
CA HIS A 87 -3.21 8.24 13.92
C HIS A 87 -4.24 7.36 13.19
N LEU A 88 -4.68 6.27 13.82
CA LEU A 88 -5.68 5.36 13.25
C LEU A 88 -7.04 6.04 13.02
N ALA A 89 -7.37 7.07 13.80
CA ALA A 89 -8.59 7.84 13.59
C ALA A 89 -8.63 8.61 12.26
N VAL A 90 -7.46 8.87 11.64
CA VAL A 90 -7.35 9.69 10.42
C VAL A 90 -6.67 8.98 9.25
N CYS A 91 -6.03 7.84 9.48
CA CYS A 91 -5.29 7.12 8.44
C CYS A 91 -5.98 5.80 8.05
N PRO A 92 -6.64 5.72 6.89
CA PRO A 92 -7.29 4.48 6.45
C PRO A 92 -6.30 3.35 6.16
N LEU A 93 -5.07 3.67 5.72
CA LEU A 93 -4.05 2.66 5.44
C LEU A 93 -3.64 1.89 6.71
N CYS A 94 -3.29 2.62 7.77
CA CYS A 94 -2.89 2.00 9.04
C CYS A 94 -4.07 1.31 9.72
N THR A 95 -5.28 1.84 9.57
CA THR A 95 -6.50 1.19 10.10
C THR A 95 -6.77 -0.15 9.43
N ALA A 96 -6.64 -0.23 8.12
CA ALA A 96 -6.74 -1.50 7.40
C ALA A 96 -5.66 -2.49 7.83
N GLU A 97 -4.40 -2.03 7.93
CA GLU A 97 -3.26 -2.87 8.34
C GLU A 97 -3.41 -3.42 9.77
N VAL A 98 -3.86 -2.61 10.72
CA VAL A 98 -4.12 -3.04 12.10
C VAL A 98 -5.26 -4.06 12.14
N ALA A 99 -6.33 -3.84 11.36
CA ALA A 99 -7.44 -4.78 11.29
C ALA A 99 -7.00 -6.15 10.74
N GLU A 100 -6.22 -6.14 9.65
CA GLU A 100 -5.65 -7.36 9.06
C GLU A 100 -4.71 -8.06 10.03
N THR A 101 -3.77 -7.33 10.64
CA THR A 101 -2.79 -7.88 11.59
C THR A 101 -3.47 -8.53 12.79
N ARG A 102 -4.49 -7.87 13.37
CA ARG A 102 -5.26 -8.43 14.48
C ARG A 102 -6.06 -9.68 14.07
N SER A 103 -6.63 -9.68 12.87
CA SER A 103 -7.31 -10.87 12.33
C SER A 103 -6.36 -12.06 12.23
N VAL A 104 -5.13 -11.84 11.75
CA VAL A 104 -4.10 -12.87 11.67
C VAL A 104 -3.67 -13.32 13.06
N LEU A 105 -3.43 -12.40 13.99
CA LEU A 105 -3.07 -12.73 15.38
C LEU A 105 -4.13 -13.60 16.07
N ALA A 106 -5.41 -13.29 15.87
CA ALA A 106 -6.52 -14.05 16.43
C ALA A 106 -6.66 -15.46 15.82
N SER A 107 -6.11 -15.70 14.63
CA SER A 107 -6.11 -17.02 13.98
C SER A 107 -5.05 -17.98 14.53
N PHE A 108 -4.06 -17.49 15.26
CA PHE A 108 -3.12 -18.36 15.95
C PHE A 108 -3.77 -18.87 17.24
N GLU A 109 -3.90 -20.19 17.36
CA GLU A 109 -4.31 -20.81 18.62
C GLU A 109 -3.30 -20.44 19.71
N PRO A 110 -3.75 -20.02 20.91
CA PRO A 110 -2.87 -19.88 22.05
C PRO A 110 -2.12 -21.20 22.26
N CYS A 111 -0.80 -21.15 22.38
CA CYS A 111 0.01 -22.28 22.82
C CYS A 111 -0.30 -22.56 24.30
N ALA A 112 -1.47 -23.14 24.57
CA ALA A 112 -1.98 -23.46 25.90
C ALA A 112 -2.05 -24.97 26.14
N SER A 113 -1.59 -25.81 25.20
CA SER A 113 -1.70 -27.27 25.27
C SER A 113 -0.39 -28.03 25.50
N LEU A 114 0.76 -27.36 25.65
CA LEU A 114 1.92 -27.99 26.29
C LEU A 114 1.81 -27.83 27.81
N SER A 115 0.78 -28.48 28.37
CA SER A 115 0.77 -28.80 29.78
C SER A 115 2.01 -29.66 30.06
N LEU A 116 2.97 -29.09 30.79
CA LEU A 116 3.98 -29.85 31.52
C LEU A 116 3.27 -30.67 32.60
N GLY A 117 2.57 -31.71 32.17
CA GLY A 117 2.12 -32.81 33.00
C GLY A 117 3.33 -33.66 33.33
N ASN A 118 3.88 -33.46 34.52
CA ASN A 118 4.86 -34.35 35.13
C ASN A 118 4.36 -35.80 35.07
N VAL A 119 5.03 -36.66 34.30
CA VAL A 119 5.00 -38.11 34.52
C VAL A 119 6.43 -38.64 34.44
N TRP A 120 7.15 -38.51 35.54
CA TRP A 120 8.24 -39.42 35.87
C TRP A 120 8.11 -39.77 37.35
N HIS A 121 7.24 -40.73 37.64
CA HIS A 121 7.38 -41.57 38.82
C HIS A 121 7.31 -43.04 38.40
N GLN A 122 8.38 -43.76 38.77
CA GLN A 122 8.53 -45.20 38.96
C GLN A 122 8.69 -46.07 37.70
N HIS A 123 9.92 -46.51 37.44
CA HIS A 123 10.39 -47.84 37.85
C HIS A 123 11.91 -47.86 38.04
#